data_AF-A0A7X0AFI8-F1
#
_entry.id   AF-A0A7X0AFI8-F1
#
_cell.length_a   1.000
_cell.length_b   1.000
_cell.length_c   1.000
_cell.angle_alpha   90.00
_cell.angle_beta   90.00
_cell.angle_gamma   90.00
#
_symmetry.space_group_name_H-M   'P 1'
#
loop_
_entity.id
_entity.type
_entity.pdbx_description
1 polymer ?
#
loop_
_entity_poly.entity_id
_entity_poly.type
_entity_poly.pdbx_seq_one_letter_code
_entity_poly.pdbx_strand_id
1 'polypeptide(L)'
;MHIRPWMVTVAAGILAILGAGSLKAGDSASIKLPAPVRTADIFHCDARYCAMPSQGSYPYIVIGLFQAMATVKQSQQLFIDTRTQHRWLSLPDDPAAFYASLQPVSITLTDGNALAVLMAQDEVYATTPKPGDLVRYSPHFGAYELPPTDPKARAYWSIDGCVAVICRAQDRACFSRYAQGVFRRPDGMAISPKTFKPLPQGTVIDVQSLLPIRSSGKVL
;
A
#
# COMPACT_ATOMS: atom_id res chain seq x y z
N MET A 1 -7.90 -36.02 -57.72
CA MET A 1 -9.07 -35.34 -57.13
C MET A 1 -8.54 -34.19 -56.28
N HIS A 2 -8.30 -32.97 -56.77
CA HIS A 2 -9.27 -31.94 -57.19
C HIS A 2 -10.40 -31.86 -56.15
N ILE A 3 -10.60 -30.78 -55.38
CA ILE A 3 -10.90 -29.40 -55.79
C ILE A 3 -10.52 -28.40 -54.65
N ARG A 4 -9.87 -27.28 -54.98
CA ARG A 4 -9.97 -25.95 -54.31
C ARG A 4 -10.90 -25.07 -55.18
N PRO A 5 -11.25 -23.83 -54.84
CA PRO A 5 -11.71 -23.20 -53.60
C PRO A 5 -13.07 -22.48 -53.84
N TRP A 6 -13.70 -21.86 -52.85
CA TRP A 6 -14.71 -20.82 -53.10
C TRP A 6 -14.37 -19.54 -52.32
N MET A 7 -13.93 -18.54 -53.08
CA MET A 7 -14.06 -17.12 -52.78
C MET A 7 -15.54 -16.75 -52.89
N VAL A 8 -16.04 -15.94 -51.96
CA VAL A 8 -17.20 -15.08 -52.21
C VAL A 8 -16.78 -13.66 -51.90
N THR A 9 -16.69 -12.88 -52.97
CA THR A 9 -16.60 -11.42 -52.98
C THR A 9 -18.04 -10.90 -52.99
N VAL A 10 -18.40 -10.01 -52.08
CA VAL A 10 -19.54 -9.09 -52.27
C VAL A 10 -19.03 -7.68 -52.02
N ALA A 11 -19.21 -6.84 -53.04
CA ALA A 11 -18.82 -5.44 -53.04
C ALA A 11 -20.00 -4.52 -52.71
N ALA A 12 -19.65 -3.40 -52.05
CA ALA A 12 -20.18 -2.05 -52.16
C ALA A 12 -21.67 -1.77 -51.86
N GLY A 13 -21.88 -0.90 -50.86
CA GLY A 13 -23.14 -0.21 -50.59
C GLY A 13 -22.94 0.97 -49.62
N ILE A 14 -22.97 2.17 -50.17
CA ILE A 14 -22.66 3.50 -49.63
C ILE A 14 -23.68 4.00 -48.57
N LEU A 15 -23.25 4.74 -47.53
CA LEU A 15 -23.59 6.16 -47.27
C LEU A 15 -23.34 6.56 -45.79
N ALA A 16 -22.79 7.77 -45.63
CA ALA A 16 -22.30 8.40 -44.42
C ALA A 16 -23.36 8.74 -43.36
N ILE A 17 -22.97 8.64 -42.07
CA ILE A 17 -23.50 9.52 -41.02
C ILE A 17 -22.33 10.04 -40.18
N LEU A 18 -22.21 11.37 -40.18
CA LEU A 18 -21.41 12.20 -39.30
C LEU A 18 -21.75 11.91 -37.83
N GLY A 19 -20.73 11.76 -37.00
CA GLY A 19 -20.93 11.70 -35.56
C GLY A 19 -19.63 11.42 -34.83
N ALA A 20 -18.79 12.45 -34.70
CA ALA A 20 -17.74 12.49 -33.69
C ALA A 20 -18.40 12.51 -32.29
N GLY A 21 -18.91 11.36 -31.87
CA GLY A 21 -19.31 11.11 -30.49
C GLY A 21 -18.05 10.83 -29.70
N SER A 22 -17.51 11.85 -29.07
CA SER A 22 -16.52 11.70 -28.00
C SER A 22 -17.03 10.61 -27.05
N LEU A 23 -16.33 9.48 -27.00
CA LEU A 23 -16.43 8.56 -25.88
C LEU A 23 -16.01 9.39 -24.66
N LYS A 24 -17.00 9.93 -23.95
CA LYS A 24 -16.81 10.49 -22.62
C LYS A 24 -16.13 9.40 -21.83
N ALA A 25 -14.85 9.60 -21.54
CA ALA A 25 -14.19 8.93 -20.44
C ALA A 25 -15.13 9.13 -19.25
N GLY A 26 -15.78 8.04 -18.85
CA GLY A 26 -16.66 8.04 -17.69
C GLY A 26 -15.85 8.60 -16.53
N ASP A 27 -16.48 9.53 -15.81
CA ASP A 27 -15.94 10.18 -14.62
C ASP A 27 -15.22 9.15 -13.77
N SER A 28 -13.90 9.11 -13.93
CA SER A 28 -13.01 8.53 -12.94
C SER A 28 -13.17 9.49 -11.78
N ALA A 29 -14.12 9.17 -10.90
CA ALA A 29 -14.30 9.82 -9.62
C ALA A 29 -12.90 9.98 -9.06
N SER A 30 -12.40 11.21 -9.11
CA SER A 30 -11.03 11.52 -8.75
C SER A 30 -10.93 11.10 -7.30
N ILE A 31 -10.24 9.99 -7.05
CA ILE A 31 -10.01 9.52 -5.69
C ILE A 31 -9.31 10.69 -5.03
N LYS A 32 -10.05 11.39 -4.15
CA LYS A 32 -9.47 12.43 -3.30
C LYS A 32 -8.50 11.66 -2.40
N LEU A 33 -7.25 11.63 -2.83
CA LEU A 33 -6.15 11.18 -2.00
C LEU A 33 -6.25 11.97 -0.68
N PRO A 34 -6.16 11.31 0.49
CA PRO A 34 -6.15 12.02 1.75
C PRO A 34 -5.07 13.11 1.70
N ALA A 35 -5.40 14.28 2.27
CA ALA A 35 -4.51 15.44 2.32
C ALA A 35 -3.12 15.02 2.86
N PRO A 36 -2.03 15.68 2.42
CA PRO A 36 -0.69 15.30 2.83
C PRO A 36 -0.59 15.21 4.35
N VAL A 37 -0.01 14.09 4.82
CA VAL A 37 0.50 13.93 6.19
C VAL A 37 1.26 15.20 6.54
N ARG A 38 0.75 15.98 7.50
CA ARG A 38 1.37 17.23 7.94
C ARG A 38 2.55 16.87 8.84
N THR A 39 3.48 17.80 9.08
CA THR A 39 4.60 17.57 10.03
C THR A 39 4.13 17.22 11.45
N ALA A 40 2.87 17.55 11.78
CA ALA A 40 2.18 17.14 13.01
C ALA A 40 1.69 15.66 12.99
N ASP A 41 1.82 14.98 11.85
CA ASP A 41 1.51 13.58 11.60
C ASP A 41 2.83 12.79 11.38
N ILE A 42 3.88 13.07 12.16
CA ILE A 42 5.12 12.27 12.21
C ILE A 42 5.22 11.56 13.56
N PHE A 43 5.53 10.25 13.55
CA PHE A 43 5.64 9.42 14.75
C PHE A 43 7.07 9.38 15.30
N HIS A 44 7.24 9.85 16.53
CA HIS A 44 8.19 9.29 17.48
C HIS A 44 7.42 8.40 18.44
N CYS A 45 7.88 7.17 18.61
CA CYS A 45 7.18 6.12 19.34
C CYS A 45 7.34 6.29 20.85
N ASP A 46 6.84 7.40 21.40
CA ASP A 46 6.69 7.65 22.84
C ASP A 46 5.26 8.09 23.18
N ALA A 47 4.95 8.18 24.47
CA ALA A 47 3.60 8.14 25.05
C ALA A 47 2.59 9.26 24.64
N ARG A 48 2.85 10.07 23.61
CA ARG A 48 2.03 11.26 23.30
C ARG A 48 1.66 11.49 21.83
N TYR A 49 2.28 10.84 20.86
CA TYR A 49 2.01 11.14 19.45
C TYR A 49 2.13 9.88 18.62
N CYS A 50 1.05 9.37 18.01
CA CYS A 50 1.08 8.34 16.96
C CYS A 50 0.54 8.92 15.66
N ALA A 51 1.35 8.97 14.61
CA ALA A 51 0.88 9.36 13.30
C ALA A 51 0.42 8.14 12.50
N MET A 52 -0.84 7.79 12.68
CA MET A 52 -1.54 6.79 11.88
C MET A 52 -2.35 7.48 10.79
N PRO A 53 -2.50 6.86 9.60
CA PRO A 53 -3.49 7.30 8.62
C PRO A 53 -4.86 7.50 9.31
N SER A 54 -5.39 8.72 9.21
CA SER A 54 -6.66 9.10 9.86
C SER A 54 -7.86 8.36 9.26
N GLN A 55 -7.73 7.90 8.02
CA GLN A 55 -8.68 7.10 7.27
C GLN A 55 -7.95 6.25 6.23
N GLY A 56 -8.44 5.03 6.01
CA GLY A 56 -7.86 4.10 5.05
C GLY A 56 -6.45 3.65 5.40
N SER A 57 -5.87 2.83 4.55
CA SER A 57 -4.49 2.35 4.68
C SER A 57 -3.49 3.37 4.12
N TYR A 58 -2.23 3.30 4.58
CA TYR A 58 -1.17 4.15 4.03
C TYR A 58 -0.98 3.82 2.54
N PRO A 59 -1.06 4.79 1.60
CA PRO A 59 -1.32 4.50 0.19
C PRO A 59 -0.06 4.14 -0.62
N TYR A 60 1.11 4.09 0.02
CA TYR A 60 2.39 3.88 -0.65
C TYR A 60 3.04 2.56 -0.21
N ILE A 61 3.90 2.03 -1.06
CA ILE A 61 4.77 0.92 -0.69
C ILE A 61 5.89 1.48 0.20
N VAL A 62 6.23 0.77 1.26
CA VAL A 62 7.34 1.12 2.15
C VAL A 62 8.25 -0.08 2.27
N ILE A 63 9.54 0.15 2.04
CA ILE A 63 10.59 -0.83 2.30
C ILE A 63 11.50 -0.22 3.36
N GLY A 64 11.51 -0.81 4.56
CA GLY A 64 12.22 -0.27 5.71
C GLY A 64 12.46 -1.33 6.77
N LEU A 65 13.00 -0.91 7.91
CA LEU A 65 13.33 -1.84 8.99
C LEU A 65 12.16 -1.98 9.94
N PHE A 66 11.74 -3.21 10.23
CA PHE A 66 10.79 -3.45 11.28
C PHE A 66 11.39 -3.04 12.63
N GLN A 67 10.68 -2.21 13.38
CA GLN A 67 11.16 -1.68 14.65
C GLN A 67 10.48 -2.37 15.83
N ALA A 68 9.15 -2.27 15.90
CA ALA A 68 8.40 -2.77 17.04
C ALA A 68 6.93 -3.02 16.70
N MET A 69 6.31 -3.82 17.56
CA MET A 69 4.90 -4.15 17.56
C MET A 69 4.26 -3.62 18.84
N ALA A 70 3.06 -3.04 18.74
CA ALA A 70 2.31 -2.59 19.91
C ALA A 70 1.82 -3.79 20.75
N THR A 71 1.91 -3.68 22.07
CA THR A 71 1.23 -4.60 23.00
C THR A 71 -0.28 -4.44 22.92
N VAL A 72 -1.04 -5.42 23.43
CA VAL A 72 -2.52 -5.37 23.56
C VAL A 72 -2.98 -4.03 24.13
N LYS A 73 -2.39 -3.61 25.25
CA LYS A 73 -2.76 -2.37 25.95
C LYS A 73 -2.47 -1.13 25.09
N GLN A 74 -1.32 -1.10 24.41
CA GLN A 74 -0.96 0.01 23.51
C GLN A 74 -1.90 0.08 22.30
N SER A 75 -2.27 -1.07 21.73
CA SER A 75 -3.20 -1.14 20.60
C SER A 75 -4.60 -0.66 20.96
N GLN A 76 -5.12 -1.08 22.11
CA GLN A 76 -6.43 -0.63 22.61
C GLN A 76 -6.41 0.88 22.91
N GLN A 77 -5.34 1.38 23.54
CA GLN A 77 -5.20 2.80 23.83
C GLN A 77 -5.11 3.63 22.54
N LEU A 78 -4.32 3.18 21.55
CA LEU A 78 -4.22 3.83 20.24
C LEU A 78 -5.59 3.98 19.59
N PHE A 79 -6.41 2.92 19.63
CA PHE A 79 -7.75 2.95 19.08
C PHE A 79 -8.64 3.99 19.78
N ILE A 80 -8.62 4.01 21.12
CA ILE A 80 -9.37 4.99 21.92
C ILE A 80 -8.92 6.40 21.57
N ASP A 81 -7.62 6.69 21.64
CA ASP A 81 -7.05 8.01 21.38
C ASP A 81 -7.38 8.49 19.97
N THR A 82 -7.26 7.61 18.97
CA THR A 82 -7.56 7.93 17.57
C THR A 82 -9.04 8.27 17.39
N ARG A 83 -9.95 7.56 18.05
CA ARG A 83 -11.39 7.87 18.04
C ARG A 83 -11.73 9.16 18.76
N THR A 84 -11.07 9.49 19.88
CA THR A 84 -11.27 10.78 20.56
C THR A 84 -10.91 11.98 19.67
N GLN A 85 -10.03 11.77 18.69
CA GLN A 85 -9.67 12.75 17.66
C GLN A 85 -10.60 12.73 16.44
N HIS A 86 -11.76 12.07 16.53
CA HIS A 86 -12.73 11.88 15.45
C HIS A 86 -12.16 11.18 14.20
N ARG A 87 -11.12 10.36 14.38
CA ARG A 87 -10.57 9.49 13.33
C ARG A 87 -11.14 8.07 13.53
N TRP A 88 -11.06 7.22 12.50
CA TRP A 88 -11.54 5.83 12.55
C TRP A 88 -13.00 5.64 13.02
N LEU A 89 -13.85 6.65 12.83
CA LEU A 89 -15.27 6.59 13.20
C LEU A 89 -16.04 5.52 12.41
N SER A 90 -15.52 5.12 11.24
CA SER A 90 -16.05 4.03 10.42
C SER A 90 -15.75 2.63 10.97
N LEU A 91 -14.85 2.49 11.94
CA LEU A 91 -14.58 1.21 12.59
C LEU A 91 -15.62 0.91 13.68
N PRO A 92 -15.95 -0.37 13.93
CA PRO A 92 -16.71 -0.77 15.11
C PRO A 92 -16.06 -0.21 16.39
N ASP A 93 -16.86 0.36 17.29
CA ASP A 93 -16.40 0.97 18.55
C ASP A 93 -16.06 -0.10 19.60
N ASP A 94 -15.03 -0.88 19.31
CA ASP A 94 -14.61 -2.01 20.13
C ASP A 94 -13.07 -2.10 20.09
N PRO A 95 -12.37 -1.57 21.10
CA PRO A 95 -10.91 -1.63 21.18
C PRO A 95 -10.38 -3.07 21.25
N ALA A 96 -11.14 -4.00 21.83
CA ALA A 96 -10.73 -5.39 21.93
C ALA A 96 -10.83 -6.10 20.57
N ALA A 97 -11.94 -5.88 19.84
CA ALA A 97 -12.08 -6.38 18.47
C ALA A 97 -11.07 -5.76 17.51
N PHE A 98 -10.71 -4.49 17.72
CA PHE A 98 -9.63 -3.83 16.97
C PHE A 98 -8.31 -4.60 17.12
N TYR A 99 -7.87 -4.88 18.35
CA TYR A 99 -6.62 -5.65 18.56
C TYR A 99 -6.72 -7.09 18.07
N ALA A 100 -7.89 -7.72 18.20
CA ALA A 100 -8.11 -9.07 17.70
C ALA A 100 -8.03 -9.17 16.17
N SER A 101 -8.28 -8.06 15.47
CA SER A 101 -8.24 -7.99 14.01
C SER A 101 -6.90 -7.44 13.51
N LEU A 102 -6.39 -6.38 14.13
CA LEU A 102 -5.26 -5.58 13.66
C LEU A 102 -4.18 -5.43 14.72
N GLN A 103 -2.94 -5.45 14.24
CA GLN A 103 -1.72 -5.26 14.99
C GLN A 103 -1.02 -3.98 14.52
N PRO A 104 -1.00 -2.91 15.33
CA PRO A 104 -0.16 -1.76 15.07
C PRO A 104 1.32 -2.14 15.14
N VAL A 105 2.07 -1.73 14.11
CA VAL A 105 3.51 -1.94 13.98
C VAL A 105 4.21 -0.67 13.51
N SER A 106 5.53 -0.62 13.70
CA SER A 106 6.37 0.49 13.28
C SER A 106 7.49 0.04 12.35
N ILE A 107 7.70 0.80 11.29
CA ILE A 107 8.75 0.60 10.28
C ILE A 107 9.66 1.83 10.28
N THR A 108 10.94 1.65 10.58
CA THR A 108 11.96 2.69 10.46
C THR A 108 12.28 2.95 8.99
N LEU A 109 12.23 4.23 8.62
CA LEU A 109 12.58 4.74 7.29
C LEU A 109 14.06 5.12 7.22
N THR A 110 14.54 5.37 6.00
CA THR A 110 15.94 5.73 5.74
C THR A 110 16.37 7.07 6.33
N ASP A 111 15.43 7.96 6.64
CA ASP A 111 15.68 9.23 7.31
C ASP A 111 15.66 9.12 8.85
N GLY A 112 15.55 7.89 9.37
CA GLY A 112 15.51 7.59 10.79
C GLY A 112 14.13 7.75 11.44
N ASN A 113 13.12 8.27 10.72
CA ASN A 113 11.77 8.38 11.26
C ASN A 113 11.06 7.03 11.26
N ALA A 114 10.12 6.85 12.19
CA ALA A 114 9.26 5.67 12.24
C ALA A 114 7.93 5.97 11.53
N LEU A 115 7.48 5.06 10.68
CA LEU A 115 6.13 5.03 10.14
C LEU A 115 5.32 3.98 10.89
N ALA A 116 4.17 4.38 11.43
CA ALA A 116 3.24 3.45 12.03
C ALA A 116 2.22 2.98 10.98
N VAL A 117 1.98 1.66 10.93
CA VAL A 117 1.00 1.02 10.03
C VAL A 117 0.22 -0.05 10.79
N LEU A 118 -0.89 -0.48 10.21
CA LEU A 118 -1.67 -1.61 10.72
C LEU A 118 -1.39 -2.82 9.84
N MET A 119 -1.21 -3.96 10.50
CA MET A 119 -1.03 -5.28 9.91
C MET A 119 -2.16 -6.17 10.43
N ALA A 120 -2.71 -7.06 9.63
CA ALA A 120 -3.69 -8.01 10.13
C ALA A 120 -3.05 -9.02 11.10
N GLN A 121 -3.77 -9.43 12.15
CA GLN A 121 -3.22 -10.37 13.14
C GLN A 121 -2.86 -11.74 12.55
N ASP A 122 -3.59 -12.21 11.56
CA ASP A 122 -3.29 -13.46 10.86
C ASP A 122 -1.95 -13.39 10.10
N GLU A 123 -1.62 -12.25 9.49
CA GLU A 123 -0.29 -12.03 8.90
C GLU A 123 0.82 -12.08 9.96
N VAL A 124 0.56 -11.56 11.16
CA VAL A 124 1.52 -11.56 12.27
C VAL A 124 1.85 -12.99 12.66
N TYR A 125 0.83 -13.84 12.79
CA TYR A 125 1.00 -15.26 13.11
C TYR A 125 1.74 -16.02 12.01
N ALA A 126 1.59 -15.62 10.75
CA ALA A 126 2.19 -16.34 9.63
C ALA A 126 3.72 -16.17 9.55
N THR A 127 4.27 -14.98 9.81
CA THR A 127 5.71 -14.71 9.57
C THR A 127 6.45 -13.96 10.67
N THR A 128 5.71 -13.47 11.69
CA THR A 128 6.15 -12.66 12.84
C THR A 128 7.45 -11.88 12.60
N PRO A 129 7.36 -10.64 12.10
CA PRO A 129 8.52 -9.78 11.91
C PRO A 129 9.28 -9.55 13.22
N LYS A 130 10.61 -9.45 13.14
CA LYS A 130 11.49 -9.18 14.29
C LYS A 130 12.17 -7.82 14.13
N PRO A 131 12.52 -7.13 15.24
CA PRO A 131 13.29 -5.90 15.16
C PRO A 131 14.55 -6.07 14.30
N GLY A 132 14.73 -5.16 13.34
CA GLY A 132 15.84 -5.18 12.38
C GLY A 132 15.58 -5.97 11.10
N ASP A 133 14.48 -6.73 10.98
CA ASP A 133 14.10 -7.36 9.71
C ASP A 133 13.80 -6.28 8.66
N LEU A 134 14.18 -6.53 7.40
CA LEU A 134 13.75 -5.71 6.28
C LEU A 134 12.33 -6.14 5.90
N VAL A 135 11.37 -5.22 5.99
CA VAL A 135 9.97 -5.49 5.69
C VAL A 135 9.47 -4.62 4.55
N ARG A 136 8.48 -5.14 3.83
CA ARG A 136 7.64 -4.37 2.92
C ARG A 136 6.27 -4.18 3.53
N TYR A 137 5.83 -2.94 3.65
CA TYR A 137 4.41 -2.61 3.75
C TYR A 137 3.85 -2.29 2.36
N SER A 138 2.65 -2.81 2.04
CA SER A 138 1.84 -2.37 0.91
C SER A 138 0.38 -2.26 1.35
N PRO A 139 -0.35 -1.20 0.97
CA PRO A 139 -1.79 -1.19 1.17
C PRO A 139 -2.43 -2.35 0.42
N HIS A 140 -3.57 -2.79 0.95
CA HIS A 140 -4.49 -3.67 0.25
C HIS A 140 -5.01 -3.05 -1.06
N PHE A 141 -5.89 -3.75 -1.78
CA PHE A 141 -6.43 -3.39 -3.12
C PHE A 141 -5.55 -3.84 -4.29
N GLY A 142 -4.74 -4.89 -4.14
CA GLY A 142 -4.16 -5.62 -5.29
C GLY A 142 -5.24 -6.10 -6.26
N ALA A 143 -4.90 -6.29 -7.54
CA ALA A 143 -5.86 -6.77 -8.54
C ALA A 143 -6.45 -8.16 -8.21
N TYR A 144 -5.79 -8.92 -7.34
CA TYR A 144 -6.17 -10.28 -6.94
C TYR A 144 -6.61 -10.39 -5.48
N GLU A 145 -6.72 -9.26 -4.77
CA GLU A 145 -7.16 -9.27 -3.39
C GLU A 145 -8.69 -9.27 -3.32
N LEU A 146 -9.23 -10.17 -2.50
CA LEU A 146 -10.67 -10.28 -2.27
C LEU A 146 -10.98 -9.68 -0.90
N PRO A 147 -11.61 -8.48 -0.85
CA PRO A 147 -12.00 -7.89 0.42
C PRO A 147 -13.05 -8.76 1.12
N PRO A 148 -13.08 -8.79 2.47
CA PRO A 148 -14.13 -9.46 3.20
C PRO A 148 -15.53 -8.98 2.82
N THR A 149 -16.50 -9.89 2.82
CA THR A 149 -17.92 -9.56 2.57
C THR A 149 -18.64 -9.08 3.83
N ASP A 150 -18.22 -9.54 5.01
CA ASP A 150 -18.71 -9.01 6.29
C ASP A 150 -18.32 -7.53 6.45
N PRO A 151 -19.29 -6.62 6.67
CA PRO A 151 -19.00 -5.19 6.82
C PRO A 151 -17.99 -4.85 7.92
N LYS A 152 -17.99 -5.59 9.04
CA LYS A 152 -17.06 -5.31 10.15
C LYS A 152 -15.64 -5.71 9.79
N ALA A 153 -15.45 -6.95 9.29
CA ALA A 153 -14.15 -7.39 8.79
C ALA A 153 -13.64 -6.47 7.66
N ARG A 154 -14.52 -6.05 6.75
CA ARG A 154 -14.16 -5.12 5.67
C ARG A 154 -13.72 -3.74 6.18
N ALA A 155 -14.32 -3.23 7.26
CA ALA A 155 -13.93 -1.97 7.83
C ALA A 155 -12.49 -2.01 8.35
N TYR A 156 -12.09 -3.07 9.06
CA TYR A 156 -10.70 -3.27 9.49
C TYR A 156 -9.75 -3.49 8.32
N TRP A 157 -10.12 -4.36 7.36
CA TRP A 157 -9.34 -4.61 6.15
C TRP A 157 -9.10 -3.35 5.28
N SER A 158 -9.99 -2.35 5.39
CA SER A 158 -9.85 -1.12 4.62
C SER A 158 -8.78 -0.16 5.13
N ILE A 159 -8.28 -0.39 6.36
CA ILE A 159 -7.32 0.52 7.03
C ILE A 159 -5.94 -0.10 7.26
N ASP A 160 -5.78 -1.40 7.07
CA ASP A 160 -4.51 -2.08 7.16
C ASP A 160 -3.86 -2.32 5.79
N GLY A 161 -2.67 -2.88 5.83
CA GLY A 161 -1.97 -3.34 4.65
C GLY A 161 -1.08 -4.51 5.00
N CYS A 162 -0.56 -5.16 3.95
CA CYS A 162 0.29 -6.32 4.09
C CYS A 162 1.69 -5.90 4.55
N VAL A 163 2.16 -6.44 5.67
CA VAL A 163 3.56 -6.30 6.12
C VAL A 163 4.29 -7.64 5.98
N ALA A 164 5.14 -7.74 4.96
CA ALA A 164 5.89 -8.96 4.67
C ALA A 164 7.37 -8.80 5.00
N VAL A 165 7.98 -9.78 5.67
CA VAL A 165 9.43 -9.87 5.84
C VAL A 165 10.07 -10.23 4.50
N ILE A 166 10.93 -9.34 4.00
CA ILE A 166 11.72 -9.56 2.78
C ILE A 166 13.06 -10.21 3.14
N CYS A 167 13.74 -9.67 4.14
CA CYS A 167 15.04 -10.16 4.59
C CYS A 167 15.09 -10.21 6.12
N ARG A 168 15.75 -11.23 6.66
CA ARG A 168 16.04 -11.30 8.10
C ARG A 168 17.20 -10.37 8.45
N ALA A 169 17.18 -9.78 9.64
CA ALA A 169 18.15 -8.76 10.09
C ALA A 169 19.64 -9.12 9.84
N GLN A 170 19.98 -10.41 9.92
CA GLN A 170 21.34 -10.91 9.72
C GLN A 170 21.74 -11.14 8.24
N ASP A 171 20.79 -11.14 7.30
CA ASP A 171 21.02 -11.46 5.90
C ASP A 171 21.41 -10.21 5.09
N ARG A 172 22.69 -9.82 5.24
CA ARG A 172 23.25 -8.66 4.53
C ARG A 172 23.22 -8.81 3.01
N ALA A 173 23.33 -10.04 2.50
CA ALA A 173 23.30 -10.30 1.07
C ALA A 173 21.90 -9.99 0.52
N CYS A 174 20.85 -10.43 1.20
CA CYS A 174 19.46 -10.10 0.86
C CYS A 174 19.22 -8.58 0.92
N PHE A 175 19.67 -7.90 1.98
CA PHE A 175 19.48 -6.45 2.14
C PHE A 175 20.01 -5.66 0.93
N SER A 176 21.17 -6.04 0.42
CA SER A 176 21.82 -5.34 -0.70
C SER A 176 21.02 -5.36 -2.02
N ARG A 177 20.03 -6.26 -2.14
CA ARG A 177 19.18 -6.40 -3.33
C ARG A 177 18.05 -5.38 -3.39
N TYR A 178 17.63 -4.85 -2.23
CA TYR A 178 16.44 -4.04 -2.12
C TYR A 178 16.78 -2.58 -1.81
N ALA A 179 16.08 -1.66 -2.47
CA ALA A 179 16.13 -0.26 -2.13
C ALA A 179 15.15 0.03 -0.98
N GLN A 180 15.64 0.68 0.07
CA GLN A 180 14.81 1.17 1.16
C GLN A 180 14.21 2.54 0.82
N GLY A 181 12.98 2.79 1.26
CA GLY A 181 12.29 4.06 1.02
C GLY A 181 10.77 3.92 0.96
N VAL A 182 10.13 5.01 0.54
CA VAL A 182 8.70 5.08 0.25
C VAL A 182 8.52 5.20 -1.26
N PHE A 183 7.69 4.36 -1.84
CA PHE A 183 7.52 4.22 -3.29
C PHE A 183 6.06 4.35 -3.69
N ARG A 184 5.82 5.03 -4.80
CA ARG A 184 4.48 5.08 -5.38
C ARG A 184 4.09 3.70 -5.87
N ARG A 185 2.86 3.30 -5.57
CA ARG A 185 2.32 2.02 -6.01
C ARG A 185 2.13 1.87 -7.53
N PRO A 186 1.73 2.90 -8.30
CA PRO A 186 1.50 2.73 -9.73
C PRO A 186 2.76 2.46 -10.55
N ASP A 187 3.91 2.99 -10.14
CA ASP A 187 5.13 2.99 -10.96
C ASP A 187 6.44 2.77 -10.17
N GLY A 188 6.37 2.53 -8.86
CA GLY A 188 7.52 2.23 -8.03
C GLY A 188 8.52 3.37 -7.85
N MET A 189 8.15 4.61 -8.22
CA MET A 189 9.05 5.76 -8.08
C MET A 189 9.21 6.14 -6.60
N ALA A 190 10.45 6.32 -6.14
CA ALA A 190 10.73 6.78 -4.80
C ALA A 190 10.22 8.22 -4.56
N ILE A 191 9.60 8.44 -3.40
CA ILE A 191 9.07 9.72 -2.98
C ILE A 191 9.60 10.11 -1.60
N SER A 192 9.57 11.41 -1.32
CA SER A 192 9.84 11.91 0.03
C SER A 192 8.70 11.50 0.99
N PRO A 193 8.98 10.87 2.15
CA PRO A 193 7.95 10.55 3.13
C PRO A 193 7.31 11.79 3.76
N LYS A 194 7.95 12.96 3.64
CA LYS A 194 7.47 14.24 4.20
C LYS A 194 6.62 15.04 3.22
N THR A 195 6.97 15.02 1.94
CA THR A 195 6.33 15.88 0.93
C THR A 195 5.52 15.11 -0.11
N PHE A 196 5.66 13.78 -0.15
CA PHE A 196 5.08 12.87 -1.16
C PHE A 196 5.45 13.20 -2.60
N LYS A 197 6.42 14.09 -2.80
CA LYS A 197 6.94 14.43 -4.11
C LYS A 197 7.97 13.40 -4.55
N PRO A 198 8.07 13.13 -5.86
CA PRO A 198 9.15 12.34 -6.43
C PRO A 198 10.51 12.85 -5.99
N LEU A 199 11.42 11.94 -5.66
CA LEU A 199 12.81 12.28 -5.44
C LEU A 199 13.49 12.43 -6.83
N PRO A 200 14.12 13.58 -7.16
CA PRO A 200 14.66 13.84 -8.51
C PRO A 200 15.69 12.81 -9.01
N GLN A 201 16.37 12.11 -8.09
CA GLN A 201 17.32 11.03 -8.36
C GLN A 201 16.93 9.76 -7.58
N GLY A 202 15.64 9.61 -7.32
CA GLY A 202 15.09 8.49 -6.57
C GLY A 202 15.20 7.18 -7.36
N THR A 203 15.43 6.09 -6.64
CA THR A 203 15.32 4.75 -7.20
C THR A 203 13.89 4.48 -7.68
N VAL A 204 13.77 3.75 -8.78
CA VAL A 204 12.50 3.15 -9.22
C VAL A 204 12.59 1.66 -8.94
N ILE A 205 11.56 1.10 -8.30
CA ILE A 205 11.44 -0.34 -8.07
C ILE A 205 10.38 -0.95 -8.98
N ASP A 206 10.53 -2.23 -9.32
CA ASP A 206 9.41 -3.00 -9.83
C ASP A 206 8.46 -3.31 -8.67
N VAL A 207 7.20 -2.90 -8.80
CA VAL A 207 6.25 -2.95 -7.67
C VAL A 207 5.80 -4.35 -7.29
N GLN A 208 6.08 -5.35 -8.14
CA GLN A 208 5.78 -6.75 -7.88
C GLN A 208 6.95 -7.43 -7.14
N SER A 209 8.16 -7.38 -7.71
CA SER A 209 9.37 -8.00 -7.18
C SER A 209 10.07 -7.18 -6.09
N LEU A 210 9.77 -5.87 -6.03
CA LEU A 210 10.39 -4.87 -5.15
C LEU A 210 11.86 -4.56 -5.46
N LEU A 211 12.38 -5.12 -6.55
CA LEU A 211 13.77 -4.98 -6.93
C LEU A 211 13.96 -3.68 -7.73
N PRO A 212 15.10 -2.99 -7.58
CA PRO A 212 15.39 -1.79 -8.37
C PRO A 212 15.38 -2.08 -9.88
N ILE A 213 14.75 -1.20 -10.65
CA ILE A 213 14.79 -1.22 -12.12
C ILE A 213 15.97 -0.37 -12.57
N ARG A 214 16.87 -0.93 -13.40
CA ARG A 214 17.94 -0.12 -14.02
C ARG A 214 17.39 0.74 -15.16
N SER A 215 18.09 1.82 -15.50
CA SER A 215 17.75 2.69 -16.65
C SER A 215 17.63 1.97 -18.00
N SER A 216 18.03 0.69 -18.09
CA SER A 216 17.84 -0.20 -19.24
C SER A 216 16.55 -1.06 -19.19
N GLY A 217 15.66 -0.87 -18.21
CA GLY A 217 14.39 -1.58 -18.09
C GLY A 217 14.49 -3.03 -17.60
N LYS A 218 15.67 -3.48 -17.15
CA LYS A 218 15.86 -4.82 -16.57
C LYS A 218 15.78 -4.78 -15.04
N VAL A 219 15.01 -5.70 -14.47
CA VAL A 219 14.93 -6.01 -13.03
C VAL A 219 16.20 -6.78 -12.63
N LEU A 220 16.80 -6.44 -11.48
CA LEU A 220 18.05 -7.04 -10.98
C LEU A 220 17.86 -8.37 -10.25
#